data_AF-A0A7R9XR65-F1
#
_entry.id   AF-A0A7R9XR65-F1
#
_cell.length_a   1.000
_cell.length_b   1.000
_cell.length_c   1.000
_cell.angle_alpha   90.00
_cell.angle_beta   90.00
_cell.angle_gamma   90.00
#
_symmetry.space_group_name_H-M   'P 1'
#
loop_
_entity.id
_entity.type
_entity.pdbx_description
1 polymer ?
#
loop_
_entity_poly.entity_id
_entity_poly.type
_entity_poly.pdbx_seq_one_letter_code
_entity_poly.pdbx_strand_id
1 'polypeptide(L)'
;TERMLEFSATLDPKSTPCNLRKKGAAGGGAVKAAGSGKEWRNQPCEKRLEYALIKGIDEFCIADTEECRVSDKYKSCLEVIEGPLMDGMNVVGDLFGAGKMFLPQVIKSARVMKKAVGHLIPFMDAEKALTGSTEASTAGTFLIATVKGDVHDIGKNIVAVVLGCNNFKVIDIGVMCPCEKILDAVRESKADILGLSGLITPSLDEMVTVAKEMEKAGMRIPLLIGGATTSKMHTAVKLTPNYSGGVIHVLDASRAVPVAQTLLDKRKHADFMDDINETYAEMREEFYAGLEDRKYLTLQKARATVKPVDFTAAPNVPVTPKFCGAKAIEVSIDDVLPYIDWNPFFQVWQLRGRYPNRGYPKIFNDETVGPEAKKLFDEANGMITKIKQNKRLTLKGIYGFYPANSVGDDIVVYTDESRTTTHHTFYTLRQQAEKDTDEPYMALSDFIAPKDSGVKDYLGMFVCSAGFGLDELTAEFKAANDDYSYIMAEALADRLAEAFAELLHERVRKDDWGYAKDESFNCEDLLKVKYQGIRPAPGYPSQPDHTEKATMWDLMKVKEEIGVELTETFAMLPSASVSGLYFAGACSEYFNVGKLTSDQVEEYAGRKKMELSEVQRWLGPNLSYEP
;
A
#
# COMPACT_ATOMS: atom_id res chain seq x y z
N THR A 1 2.66 11.67 5.57
CA THR A 1 2.75 13.13 5.33
C THR A 1 3.04 13.45 3.87
N GLU A 2 4.00 12.80 3.20
CA GLU A 2 4.12 12.90 1.72
C GLU A 2 2.96 12.21 0.96
N ARG A 3 2.42 11.07 1.46
CA ARG A 3 1.16 10.47 0.96
C ARG A 3 -0.06 11.41 1.01
N MET A 4 -0.08 12.38 1.94
CA MET A 4 -1.14 13.39 1.98
C MET A 4 -0.94 14.47 0.91
N LEU A 5 0.30 14.76 0.51
CA LEU A 5 0.62 15.67 -0.59
C LEU A 5 0.30 15.03 -1.95
N GLU A 6 0.55 13.72 -2.13
CA GLU A 6 0.06 12.96 -3.31
C GLU A 6 -1.48 12.98 -3.40
N PHE A 7 -2.17 12.83 -2.26
CA PHE A 7 -3.63 12.93 -2.21
C PHE A 7 -4.13 14.36 -2.49
N SER A 8 -3.37 15.40 -2.10
CA SER A 8 -3.68 16.79 -2.43
C SER A 8 -3.48 17.09 -3.92
N ALA A 9 -2.44 16.53 -4.54
CA ALA A 9 -2.10 16.74 -5.94
C ALA A 9 -3.06 16.04 -6.93
N THR A 10 -3.87 15.08 -6.45
CA THR A 10 -4.87 14.36 -7.24
C THR A 10 -6.28 14.93 -7.12
N LEU A 11 -6.47 16.00 -6.33
CA LEU A 11 -7.75 16.71 -6.22
C LEU A 11 -7.80 17.84 -7.26
N ASP A 12 -8.63 17.66 -8.28
CA ASP A 12 -8.95 18.70 -9.28
C ASP A 12 -9.53 19.97 -8.57
N PRO A 13 -9.00 21.19 -8.80
CA PRO A 13 -9.48 22.41 -8.14
C PRO A 13 -10.90 22.86 -8.48
N LYS A 14 -11.64 22.14 -9.36
CA LYS A 14 -12.90 22.65 -9.95
C LYS A 14 -14.17 21.85 -9.63
N SER A 15 -14.39 21.45 -8.37
CA SER A 15 -15.74 21.03 -7.94
C SER A 15 -16.44 22.12 -7.12
N THR A 16 -17.18 23.00 -7.77
CA THR A 16 -18.15 23.88 -7.09
C THR A 16 -19.33 23.06 -6.52
N PRO A 17 -19.81 23.34 -5.30
CA PRO A 17 -20.92 22.61 -4.71
C PRO A 17 -22.22 22.87 -5.50
N CYS A 18 -22.77 21.85 -6.16
CA CYS A 18 -24.11 21.93 -6.72
C CYS A 18 -25.15 21.88 -5.59
N ASN A 19 -25.99 22.92 -5.52
CA ASN A 19 -27.14 23.00 -4.61
C ASN A 19 -28.14 21.86 -4.90
N LEU A 20 -28.23 20.89 -3.99
CA LEU A 20 -29.25 19.84 -4.03
C LEU A 20 -30.62 20.42 -3.64
N ARG A 21 -31.53 20.47 -4.61
CA ARG A 21 -32.97 20.66 -4.40
C ARG A 21 -33.53 19.50 -3.56
N LYS A 22 -34.10 19.82 -2.38
CA LYS A 22 -34.94 18.90 -1.60
C LYS A 22 -36.16 18.47 -2.44
N LYS A 23 -36.35 17.17 -2.65
CA LYS A 23 -37.61 16.60 -3.12
C LYS A 23 -38.06 15.47 -2.19
N GLY A 24 -39.22 15.68 -1.58
CA GLY A 24 -40.19 14.67 -1.14
C GLY A 24 -39.75 13.65 -0.09
N ALA A 25 -40.10 13.91 1.18
CA ALA A 25 -40.16 12.87 2.19
C ALA A 25 -41.29 11.87 1.87
N ALA A 26 -40.96 10.58 1.78
CA ALA A 26 -41.93 9.49 1.82
C ALA A 26 -41.44 8.40 2.78
N GLY A 27 -42.13 8.31 3.92
CA GLY A 27 -42.31 7.14 4.80
C GLY A 27 -41.13 6.19 5.04
N GLY A 28 -40.30 6.48 6.04
CA GLY A 28 -39.41 5.50 6.65
C GLY A 28 -40.20 4.48 7.47
N GLY A 29 -40.33 3.26 6.95
CA GLY A 29 -40.74 2.10 7.74
C GLY A 29 -39.59 1.67 8.64
N ALA A 30 -39.70 1.95 9.94
CA ALA A 30 -38.75 1.49 10.94
C ALA A 30 -38.80 -0.04 11.05
N VAL A 31 -37.71 -0.71 10.69
CA VAL A 31 -37.50 -2.12 11.01
C VAL A 31 -37.19 -2.19 12.51
N LYS A 32 -38.12 -2.77 13.27
CA LYS A 32 -37.99 -3.06 14.70
C LYS A 32 -36.71 -3.87 14.97
N ALA A 33 -35.95 -3.45 15.98
CA ALA A 33 -34.92 -4.25 16.61
C ALA A 33 -35.53 -5.54 17.17
N ALA A 34 -35.07 -6.69 16.67
CA ALA A 34 -35.48 -8.01 17.14
C ALA A 34 -34.57 -8.46 18.29
N GLY A 35 -35.22 -8.84 19.40
CA GLY A 35 -35.05 -10.13 20.09
C GLY A 35 -33.67 -10.55 20.62
N SER A 36 -33.68 -11.15 21.82
CA SER A 36 -32.52 -11.79 22.45
C SER A 36 -31.80 -12.80 21.51
N GLY A 37 -30.47 -12.85 21.60
CA GLY A 37 -29.54 -13.29 20.55
C GLY A 37 -29.54 -14.73 20.03
N LYS A 38 -30.66 -15.47 20.06
CA LYS A 38 -30.77 -16.82 19.45
C LYS A 38 -32.06 -17.09 18.66
N GLU A 39 -32.93 -16.10 18.42
CA GLU A 39 -34.18 -16.32 17.64
C GLU A 39 -33.93 -16.90 16.24
N TRP A 40 -32.82 -16.53 15.58
CA TRP A 40 -32.44 -17.05 14.28
C TRP A 40 -32.17 -18.57 14.27
N ARG A 41 -31.83 -19.18 15.43
CA ARG A 41 -31.58 -20.63 15.54
C ARG A 41 -32.82 -21.48 15.31
N ASN A 42 -34.01 -20.89 15.42
CA ASN A 42 -35.29 -21.57 15.19
C ASN A 42 -35.68 -21.61 13.70
N GLN A 43 -34.90 -20.99 12.82
CA GLN A 43 -35.14 -21.01 11.38
C GLN A 43 -34.63 -22.31 10.73
N PRO A 44 -35.09 -22.64 9.51
CA PRO A 44 -34.53 -23.75 8.72
C PRO A 44 -33.02 -23.61 8.51
N CYS A 45 -32.31 -24.73 8.35
CA CYS A 45 -30.85 -24.78 8.24
C CYS A 45 -30.31 -23.85 7.12
N GLU A 46 -31.00 -23.73 6.00
CA GLU A 46 -30.65 -22.83 4.89
C GLU A 46 -30.65 -21.36 5.34
N LYS A 47 -31.71 -20.95 6.04
CA LYS A 47 -31.86 -19.57 6.53
C LYS A 47 -30.91 -19.26 7.68
N ARG A 48 -30.53 -20.29 8.46
CA ARG A 48 -29.46 -20.17 9.46
C ARG A 48 -28.10 -19.95 8.82
N LEU A 49 -27.77 -20.70 7.76
CA LEU A 49 -26.53 -20.49 7.00
C LEU A 49 -26.49 -19.10 6.35
N GLU A 50 -27.57 -18.68 5.70
CA GLU A 50 -27.71 -17.33 5.12
C GLU A 50 -27.48 -16.25 6.19
N TYR A 51 -28.16 -16.36 7.34
CA TYR A 51 -27.99 -15.43 8.45
C TYR A 51 -26.55 -15.45 9.01
N ALA A 52 -25.95 -16.62 9.18
CA ALA A 52 -24.59 -16.78 9.68
C ALA A 52 -23.56 -16.14 8.73
N LEU A 53 -23.73 -16.30 7.42
CA LEU A 53 -22.90 -15.67 6.39
C LEU A 53 -23.04 -14.14 6.44
N ILE A 54 -24.27 -13.61 6.42
CA ILE A 54 -24.52 -12.15 6.45
C ILE A 54 -23.97 -11.50 7.73
N LYS A 55 -24.04 -12.20 8.87
CA LYS A 55 -23.56 -11.68 10.16
C LYS A 55 -22.11 -12.04 10.46
N GLY A 56 -21.47 -12.89 9.67
CA GLY A 56 -20.10 -13.37 9.89
C GLY A 56 -19.94 -14.22 11.16
N ILE A 57 -20.95 -15.03 11.50
CA ILE A 57 -20.99 -15.89 12.69
C ILE A 57 -20.47 -17.29 12.33
N ASP A 58 -19.36 -17.71 12.91
CA ASP A 58 -18.70 -18.98 12.57
C ASP A 58 -18.94 -20.10 13.61
N GLU A 59 -19.56 -19.80 14.76
CA GLU A 59 -19.77 -20.72 15.88
C GLU A 59 -20.59 -21.96 15.49
N PHE A 60 -21.70 -21.77 14.76
CA PHE A 60 -22.64 -22.85 14.37
C PHE A 60 -22.48 -23.30 12.90
N CYS A 61 -21.53 -22.69 12.17
CA CYS A 61 -21.37 -22.86 10.73
C CYS A 61 -21.23 -24.34 10.32
N ILE A 62 -20.37 -25.11 11.00
CA ILE A 62 -20.14 -26.53 10.70
C ILE A 62 -21.41 -27.35 10.93
N ALA A 63 -22.09 -27.13 12.07
CA ALA A 63 -23.29 -27.88 12.42
C ALA A 63 -24.44 -27.60 11.45
N ASP A 64 -24.64 -26.34 11.06
CA ASP A 64 -25.68 -25.95 10.10
C ASP A 64 -25.37 -26.45 8.68
N THR A 65 -24.10 -26.48 8.29
CA THR A 65 -23.64 -27.02 7.00
C THR A 65 -23.87 -28.52 6.94
N GLU A 66 -23.53 -29.24 8.01
CA GLU A 66 -23.77 -30.68 8.12
C GLU A 66 -25.26 -31.01 8.06
N GLU A 67 -26.11 -30.23 8.75
CA GLU A 67 -27.57 -30.41 8.70
C GLU A 67 -28.13 -30.22 7.28
N CYS A 68 -27.61 -29.25 6.51
CA CYS A 68 -27.97 -29.10 5.09
C CYS A 68 -27.49 -30.31 4.28
N ARG A 69 -26.25 -30.76 4.49
CA ARG A 69 -25.63 -31.88 3.77
C ARG A 69 -26.39 -33.19 3.94
N VAL A 70 -26.89 -33.49 5.14
CA VAL A 70 -27.66 -34.72 5.42
C VAL A 70 -29.15 -34.59 5.11
N SER A 71 -29.61 -33.41 4.71
CA SER A 71 -31.03 -33.20 4.40
C SER A 71 -31.39 -33.81 3.04
N ASP A 72 -32.62 -34.30 2.90
CA ASP A 72 -33.13 -34.84 1.63
C ASP A 72 -33.29 -33.77 0.52
N LYS A 73 -33.01 -32.49 0.83
CA LYS A 73 -33.18 -31.36 -0.10
C LYS A 73 -32.01 -31.21 -1.06
N TYR A 74 -30.81 -31.63 -0.67
CA TYR A 74 -29.58 -31.47 -1.44
C TYR A 74 -29.00 -32.84 -1.75
N LYS A 75 -28.84 -33.15 -3.05
CA LYS A 75 -28.40 -34.47 -3.51
C LYS A 75 -26.90 -34.63 -3.52
N SER A 76 -26.16 -33.54 -3.40
CA SER A 76 -24.70 -33.52 -3.37
C SER A 76 -24.19 -32.42 -2.46
N CYS A 77 -22.94 -32.55 -2.00
CA CYS A 77 -22.27 -31.49 -1.27
C CYS A 77 -22.14 -30.21 -2.10
N LEU A 78 -22.02 -30.34 -3.43
CA LEU A 78 -21.96 -29.22 -4.35
C LEU A 78 -23.26 -28.38 -4.32
N GLU A 79 -24.43 -29.02 -4.23
CA GLU A 79 -25.71 -28.30 -4.15
C GLU A 79 -25.86 -27.48 -2.85
N VAL A 80 -25.20 -27.90 -1.76
CA VAL A 80 -25.14 -27.09 -0.52
C VAL A 80 -24.30 -25.84 -0.70
N ILE A 81 -23.24 -25.92 -1.51
CA ILE A 81 -22.40 -24.77 -1.87
C ILE A 81 -23.18 -23.84 -2.80
N GLU A 82 -23.64 -24.35 -3.94
CA GLU A 82 -24.32 -23.59 -4.99
C GLU A 82 -25.70 -23.06 -4.55
N GLY A 83 -26.33 -23.67 -3.55
CA GLY A 83 -27.59 -23.23 -2.96
C GLY A 83 -27.40 -22.29 -1.76
N PRO A 84 -27.62 -22.75 -0.51
CA PRO A 84 -27.76 -21.88 0.65
C PRO A 84 -26.51 -21.05 0.97
N LEU A 85 -25.31 -21.58 0.69
CA LEU A 85 -24.07 -20.85 0.92
C LEU A 85 -23.88 -19.72 -0.10
N MET A 86 -24.04 -20.00 -1.40
CA MET A 86 -23.97 -18.98 -2.44
C MET A 86 -25.12 -17.97 -2.37
N ASP A 87 -26.33 -18.38 -1.97
CA ASP A 87 -27.45 -17.47 -1.72
C ASP A 87 -27.09 -16.45 -0.64
N GLY A 88 -26.47 -16.90 0.46
CA GLY A 88 -25.98 -15.99 1.50
C GLY A 88 -24.89 -15.04 1.00
N MET A 89 -23.97 -15.53 0.17
CA MET A 89 -22.91 -14.70 -0.42
C MET A 89 -23.44 -13.69 -1.45
N ASN A 90 -24.47 -14.04 -2.21
CA ASN A 90 -25.15 -13.11 -3.12
C ASN A 90 -25.77 -11.94 -2.35
N VAL A 91 -26.44 -12.22 -1.22
CA VAL A 91 -26.97 -11.16 -0.36
C VAL A 91 -25.86 -10.28 0.22
N VAL A 92 -24.73 -10.87 0.62
CA VAL A 92 -23.54 -10.11 1.05
C VAL A 92 -23.03 -9.20 -0.07
N GLY A 93 -22.94 -9.71 -1.30
CA GLY A 93 -22.56 -8.96 -2.49
C GLY A 93 -23.50 -7.78 -2.78
N ASP A 94 -24.82 -8.02 -2.73
CA ASP A 94 -25.84 -6.99 -2.93
C ASP A 94 -25.77 -5.90 -1.85
N LEU A 95 -25.58 -6.28 -0.58
CA LEU A 95 -25.45 -5.33 0.51
C LEU A 95 -24.17 -4.52 0.41
N PHE A 96 -23.07 -5.13 -0.02
CA PHE A 96 -21.79 -4.46 -0.25
C PHE A 96 -21.90 -3.47 -1.43
N GLY A 97 -22.47 -3.90 -2.56
CA GLY A 97 -22.72 -3.05 -3.73
C GLY A 97 -23.67 -1.88 -3.44
N ALA A 98 -24.65 -2.07 -2.54
CA ALA A 98 -25.56 -1.03 -2.08
C ALA A 98 -24.95 -0.11 -0.98
N GLY A 99 -23.72 -0.34 -0.54
CA GLY A 99 -23.06 0.42 0.52
C GLY A 99 -23.68 0.24 1.92
N LYS A 100 -24.40 -0.87 2.14
CA LYS A 100 -25.03 -1.24 3.42
C LYS A 100 -24.18 -2.22 4.23
N MET A 101 -23.19 -2.83 3.60
CA MET A 101 -22.18 -3.69 4.20
C MET A 101 -20.81 -3.18 3.77
N PHE A 102 -19.81 -3.36 4.63
CA PHE A 102 -18.45 -2.87 4.40
C PHE A 102 -17.44 -4.02 4.41
N LEU A 103 -16.23 -3.71 3.94
CA LEU A 103 -15.18 -4.70 3.75
C LEU A 103 -14.86 -5.56 4.99
N PRO A 104 -14.80 -5.03 6.23
CA PRO A 104 -14.61 -5.86 7.43
C PRO A 104 -15.66 -6.96 7.59
N GLN A 105 -16.91 -6.67 7.23
CA GLN A 105 -18.02 -7.62 7.33
C GLN A 105 -17.94 -8.65 6.19
N VAL A 106 -17.66 -8.20 4.96
CA VAL A 106 -17.49 -9.10 3.79
C VAL A 106 -16.40 -10.14 4.05
N ILE A 107 -15.27 -9.74 4.63
CA ILE A 107 -14.17 -10.66 4.97
C ILE A 107 -14.60 -11.65 6.07
N LYS A 108 -15.41 -11.22 7.05
CA LYS A 108 -15.97 -12.14 8.06
C LYS A 108 -16.98 -13.12 7.45
N SER A 109 -17.78 -12.70 6.48
CA SER A 109 -18.66 -13.58 5.71
C SER A 109 -17.86 -14.62 4.94
N ALA A 110 -16.77 -14.20 4.28
CA ALA A 110 -15.84 -15.08 3.57
C ALA A 110 -15.26 -16.17 4.48
N ARG A 111 -14.91 -15.82 5.72
CA ARG A 111 -14.43 -16.78 6.71
C ARG A 111 -15.47 -17.86 7.04
N VAL A 112 -16.73 -17.46 7.22
CA VAL A 112 -17.84 -18.42 7.46
C VAL A 112 -18.01 -19.32 6.23
N MET A 113 -17.97 -18.77 5.02
CA MET A 113 -18.03 -19.50 3.76
C MET A 113 -16.90 -20.54 3.64
N LYS A 114 -15.64 -20.12 3.85
CA LYS A 114 -14.48 -21.03 3.81
C LYS A 114 -14.56 -22.14 4.85
N LYS A 115 -15.04 -21.85 6.06
CA LYS A 115 -15.22 -22.85 7.12
C LYS A 115 -16.30 -23.89 6.74
N ALA A 116 -17.41 -23.44 6.14
CA ALA A 116 -18.46 -24.33 5.64
C ALA A 116 -17.95 -25.22 4.50
N VAL A 117 -17.30 -24.62 3.49
CA VAL A 117 -16.73 -25.36 2.35
C VAL A 117 -15.66 -26.33 2.81
N GLY A 118 -14.77 -25.91 3.72
CA GLY A 118 -13.73 -26.75 4.30
C GLY A 118 -14.29 -28.00 5.00
N HIS A 119 -15.46 -27.90 5.63
CA HIS A 119 -16.19 -29.04 6.18
C HIS A 119 -16.73 -29.98 5.09
N LEU A 120 -17.15 -29.46 3.94
CA LEU A 120 -17.69 -30.23 2.82
C LEU A 120 -16.63 -30.94 1.97
N ILE A 121 -15.38 -30.44 1.92
CA ILE A 121 -14.29 -31.01 1.08
C ILE A 121 -14.13 -32.53 1.23
N PRO A 122 -13.99 -33.11 2.44
CA PRO A 122 -13.81 -34.55 2.59
C PRO A 122 -14.96 -35.38 2.02
N PHE A 123 -16.19 -34.85 2.09
CA PHE A 123 -17.38 -35.49 1.55
C PHE A 123 -17.45 -35.35 0.04
N MET A 124 -17.07 -34.19 -0.51
CA MET A 124 -16.96 -33.97 -1.94
C MET A 124 -15.94 -34.91 -2.59
N ASP A 125 -14.79 -35.12 -1.95
CA ASP A 125 -13.76 -36.04 -2.46
C ASP A 125 -14.27 -37.49 -2.47
N ALA A 126 -15.03 -37.88 -1.45
CA ALA A 126 -15.70 -39.18 -1.41
C ALA A 126 -16.80 -39.32 -2.50
N GLU A 127 -17.63 -38.29 -2.71
CA GLU A 127 -18.65 -38.26 -3.76
C GLU A 127 -18.01 -38.34 -5.16
N LYS A 128 -16.93 -37.60 -5.41
CA LYS A 128 -16.17 -37.65 -6.66
C LYS A 128 -15.58 -39.03 -6.92
N ALA A 129 -15.00 -39.67 -5.91
CA ALA A 129 -14.47 -41.03 -6.02
C ALA A 129 -15.56 -42.07 -6.37
N LEU A 130 -16.81 -41.83 -5.95
CA LEU A 130 -17.96 -42.72 -6.21
C LEU A 130 -18.63 -42.47 -7.57
N THR A 131 -18.69 -41.23 -8.03
CA THR A 131 -19.55 -40.83 -9.17
C THR A 131 -18.78 -40.41 -10.42
N GLY A 132 -17.46 -40.18 -10.33
CA GLY A 132 -16.65 -39.68 -11.45
C GLY A 132 -17.00 -38.26 -11.89
N SER A 133 -17.79 -37.53 -11.10
CA SER A 133 -18.31 -36.20 -11.40
C SER A 133 -17.22 -35.11 -11.32
N THR A 134 -17.28 -34.18 -12.26
CA THR A 134 -16.32 -33.08 -12.48
C THR A 134 -16.43 -31.94 -11.45
N GLU A 135 -15.39 -31.10 -11.43
CA GLU A 135 -15.20 -29.93 -10.55
C GLU A 135 -16.43 -29.01 -10.42
N ALA A 136 -16.54 -28.34 -9.26
CA ALA A 136 -17.57 -27.34 -8.96
C ALA A 136 -17.63 -26.27 -10.06
N SER A 137 -18.84 -25.78 -10.38
CA SER A 137 -18.99 -24.68 -11.33
C SER A 137 -18.49 -23.37 -10.68
N THR A 138 -17.44 -22.79 -11.24
CA THR A 138 -16.87 -21.52 -10.75
C THR A 138 -17.20 -20.40 -11.75
N ALA A 139 -17.26 -19.16 -11.27
CA ALA A 139 -17.44 -17.98 -12.12
C ALA A 139 -16.25 -17.76 -13.07
N GLY A 140 -15.08 -18.31 -12.72
CA GLY A 140 -13.83 -18.24 -13.47
C GLY A 140 -12.62 -18.46 -12.56
N THR A 141 -11.47 -18.76 -13.15
CA THR A 141 -10.19 -18.90 -12.45
C THR A 141 -9.40 -17.60 -12.53
N PHE A 142 -9.13 -17.00 -11.37
CA PHE A 142 -8.39 -15.75 -11.24
C PHE A 142 -7.02 -16.03 -10.60
N LEU A 143 -5.93 -15.84 -11.33
CA LEU A 143 -4.59 -15.93 -10.77
C LEU A 143 -4.14 -14.55 -10.29
N ILE A 144 -3.60 -14.45 -9.07
CA ILE A 144 -3.13 -13.18 -8.52
C ILE A 144 -1.72 -13.32 -7.93
N ALA A 145 -0.88 -12.31 -8.16
CA ALA A 145 0.51 -12.31 -7.69
C ALA A 145 0.96 -10.89 -7.31
N THR A 146 1.79 -10.76 -6.27
CA THR A 146 2.63 -9.57 -6.10
C THR A 146 3.92 -9.79 -6.88
N VAL A 147 4.27 -8.81 -7.72
CA VAL A 147 5.36 -8.92 -8.69
C VAL A 147 6.74 -9.07 -8.02
N LYS A 148 7.73 -9.44 -8.82
CA LYS A 148 9.11 -9.66 -8.39
C LYS A 148 9.65 -8.49 -7.55
N GLY A 149 10.35 -8.82 -6.47
CA GLY A 149 11.00 -7.85 -5.59
C GLY A 149 10.06 -7.13 -4.60
N ASP A 150 8.75 -7.12 -4.82
CA ASP A 150 7.78 -6.51 -3.93
C ASP A 150 7.20 -7.52 -2.94
N VAL A 151 7.02 -7.07 -1.69
CA VAL A 151 6.70 -7.91 -0.53
C VAL A 151 5.32 -7.62 0.04
N HIS A 152 4.66 -6.55 -0.43
CA HIS A 152 3.40 -6.10 0.17
C HIS A 152 2.20 -6.76 -0.51
N ASP A 153 1.30 -7.31 0.29
CA ASP A 153 0.17 -8.10 -0.18
C ASP A 153 -1.17 -7.82 0.49
N ILE A 154 -1.26 -6.89 1.45
CA ILE A 154 -2.54 -6.57 2.13
C ILE A 154 -3.65 -6.30 1.11
N GLY A 155 -3.40 -5.44 0.11
CA GLY A 155 -4.36 -5.13 -0.94
C GLY A 155 -4.69 -6.33 -1.84
N LYS A 156 -3.69 -7.14 -2.20
CA LYS A 156 -3.85 -8.38 -2.97
C LYS A 156 -4.75 -9.37 -2.23
N ASN A 157 -4.49 -9.58 -0.95
CA ASN A 157 -5.21 -10.51 -0.08
C ASN A 157 -6.69 -10.09 0.03
N ILE A 158 -6.95 -8.79 0.16
CA ILE A 158 -8.32 -8.25 0.13
C ILE A 158 -9.01 -8.55 -1.22
N VAL A 159 -8.35 -8.31 -2.35
CA VAL A 159 -8.90 -8.62 -3.69
C VAL A 159 -9.21 -10.11 -3.82
N ALA A 160 -8.29 -10.97 -3.38
CA ALA A 160 -8.45 -12.42 -3.44
C ALA A 160 -9.65 -12.90 -2.62
N VAL A 161 -9.83 -12.40 -1.40
CA VAL A 161 -10.98 -12.72 -0.54
C VAL A 161 -12.29 -12.24 -1.19
N VAL A 162 -12.31 -11.00 -1.68
CA VAL A 162 -13.52 -10.42 -2.29
C VAL A 162 -13.92 -11.14 -3.59
N LEU A 163 -12.96 -11.56 -4.43
CA LEU A 163 -13.23 -12.39 -5.60
C LEU A 163 -13.72 -13.79 -5.22
N GLY A 164 -13.11 -14.42 -4.21
CA GLY A 164 -13.56 -15.71 -3.67
C GLY A 164 -15.00 -15.66 -3.15
N CYS A 165 -15.42 -14.53 -2.56
CA CYS A 165 -16.81 -14.30 -2.16
C CYS A 165 -17.81 -14.26 -3.34
N ASN A 166 -17.33 -14.06 -4.57
CA ASN A 166 -18.14 -13.96 -5.78
C ASN A 166 -17.98 -15.20 -6.67
N ASN A 167 -17.70 -16.36 -6.06
CA ASN A 167 -17.56 -17.67 -6.71
C ASN A 167 -16.41 -17.78 -7.73
N PHE A 168 -15.37 -16.94 -7.63
CA PHE A 168 -14.15 -17.12 -8.41
C PHE A 168 -13.20 -18.13 -7.74
N LYS A 169 -12.57 -18.99 -8.53
CA LYS A 169 -11.41 -19.79 -8.09
C LYS A 169 -10.19 -18.90 -8.09
N VAL A 170 -9.82 -18.37 -6.92
CA VAL A 170 -8.64 -17.50 -6.80
C VAL A 170 -7.40 -18.31 -6.46
N ILE A 171 -6.35 -18.14 -7.26
CA ILE A 171 -5.05 -18.77 -7.07
C ILE A 171 -4.04 -17.67 -6.77
N ASP A 172 -3.66 -17.57 -5.51
CA ASP A 172 -2.66 -16.62 -5.04
C ASP A 172 -1.29 -17.30 -4.97
N ILE A 173 -0.34 -16.85 -5.80
CA ILE A 173 1.01 -17.45 -5.84
C ILE A 173 2.04 -16.73 -4.96
N GLY A 174 1.57 -15.75 -4.17
CA GLY A 174 2.34 -15.07 -3.13
C GLY A 174 2.97 -13.75 -3.57
N VAL A 175 4.07 -13.42 -2.91
CA VAL A 175 4.86 -12.19 -3.11
C VAL A 175 6.21 -12.47 -3.75
N MET A 176 6.88 -11.42 -4.24
CA MET A 176 8.16 -11.51 -4.94
C MET A 176 8.15 -12.52 -6.09
N CYS A 177 7.04 -12.61 -6.83
CA CYS A 177 6.88 -13.65 -7.85
C CYS A 177 7.63 -13.29 -9.14
N PRO A 178 8.61 -14.11 -9.58
CA PRO A 178 9.27 -13.89 -10.86
C PRO A 178 8.31 -14.02 -12.04
N CYS A 179 8.58 -13.32 -13.14
CA CYS A 179 7.77 -13.38 -14.36
C CYS A 179 7.55 -14.82 -14.86
N GLU A 180 8.59 -15.64 -14.91
CA GLU A 180 8.50 -17.05 -15.35
C GLU A 180 7.49 -17.84 -14.49
N LYS A 181 7.59 -17.73 -13.16
CA LYS A 181 6.67 -18.39 -12.22
C LYS A 181 5.22 -17.93 -12.43
N ILE A 182 4.99 -16.65 -12.70
CA ILE A 182 3.64 -16.12 -13.00
C ILE A 182 3.09 -16.77 -14.27
N LEU A 183 3.87 -16.76 -15.36
CA LEU A 183 3.46 -17.31 -16.65
C LEU A 183 3.21 -18.83 -16.58
N ASP A 184 4.06 -19.56 -15.87
CA ASP A 184 3.89 -21.00 -15.67
C ASP A 184 2.64 -21.30 -14.85
N ALA A 185 2.42 -20.57 -13.75
CA ALA A 185 1.23 -20.74 -12.94
C ALA A 185 -0.06 -20.40 -13.72
N VAL A 186 -0.04 -19.41 -14.61
CA VAL A 186 -1.16 -19.11 -15.53
C VAL A 186 -1.49 -20.32 -16.42
N ARG A 187 -0.46 -20.98 -16.99
CA ARG A 187 -0.64 -22.16 -17.85
C ARG A 187 -1.13 -23.37 -17.08
N GLU A 188 -0.51 -23.66 -15.94
CA GLU A 188 -0.82 -24.83 -15.10
C GLU A 188 -2.24 -24.75 -14.54
N SER A 189 -2.64 -23.56 -14.08
CA SER A 189 -3.97 -23.34 -13.52
C SER A 189 -5.06 -23.14 -14.56
N LYS A 190 -4.69 -22.91 -15.83
CA LYS A 190 -5.60 -22.45 -16.89
C LYS A 190 -6.39 -21.22 -16.44
N ALA A 191 -5.68 -20.23 -15.89
CA ALA A 191 -6.31 -19.01 -15.40
C ALA A 191 -7.04 -18.28 -16.54
N ASP A 192 -8.24 -17.78 -16.24
CA ASP A 192 -9.03 -16.97 -17.16
C ASP A 192 -8.64 -15.49 -17.08
N ILE A 193 -8.13 -15.04 -15.92
CA ILE A 193 -7.67 -13.67 -15.67
C ILE A 193 -6.39 -13.70 -14.83
N LEU A 194 -5.42 -12.84 -15.15
CA LEU A 194 -4.24 -12.58 -14.34
C LEU A 194 -4.34 -11.21 -13.66
N GLY A 195 -4.17 -11.15 -12.34
CA GLY A 195 -4.01 -9.91 -11.58
C GLY A 195 -2.58 -9.73 -11.05
N LEU A 196 -2.00 -8.55 -11.23
CA LEU A 196 -0.70 -8.17 -10.69
C LEU A 196 -0.85 -7.05 -9.66
N SER A 197 -0.13 -7.20 -8.53
CA SER A 197 -0.07 -6.24 -7.42
C SER A 197 1.33 -5.67 -7.25
N GLY A 198 1.42 -4.36 -6.94
CA GLY A 198 2.66 -3.66 -6.63
C GLY A 198 2.46 -2.42 -5.75
N LEU A 199 3.35 -2.21 -4.78
CA LEU A 199 3.36 -1.08 -3.86
C LEU A 199 4.44 -0.05 -4.18
N ILE A 200 5.63 -0.47 -4.63
CA ILE A 200 6.77 0.42 -4.87
C ILE A 200 6.93 0.75 -6.37
N THR A 201 7.68 1.81 -6.69
CA THR A 201 7.85 2.25 -8.08
C THR A 201 8.58 1.23 -8.97
N PRO A 202 9.60 0.46 -8.49
CA PRO A 202 10.21 -0.61 -9.29
C PRO A 202 9.22 -1.71 -9.72
N SER A 203 8.14 -1.91 -8.98
CA SER A 203 7.10 -2.90 -9.30
C SER A 203 6.39 -2.59 -10.63
N LEU A 204 6.36 -1.32 -11.06
CA LEU A 204 5.74 -0.92 -12.32
C LEU A 204 6.50 -1.49 -13.53
N ASP A 205 7.83 -1.51 -13.48
CA ASP A 205 8.67 -2.08 -14.54
C ASP A 205 8.52 -3.60 -14.63
N GLU A 206 8.39 -4.27 -13.49
CA GLU A 206 8.13 -5.70 -13.43
C GLU A 206 6.76 -6.04 -14.07
N MET A 207 5.73 -5.22 -13.84
CA MET A 207 4.43 -5.40 -14.49
C MET A 207 4.51 -5.21 -16.02
N VAL A 208 5.28 -4.22 -16.49
CA VAL A 208 5.55 -4.03 -17.93
C VAL A 208 6.30 -5.24 -18.51
N THR A 209 7.27 -5.78 -17.77
CA THR A 209 8.02 -6.98 -18.17
C THR A 209 7.08 -8.18 -18.30
N VAL A 210 6.20 -8.41 -17.33
CA VAL A 210 5.19 -9.49 -17.41
C VAL A 210 4.30 -9.31 -18.63
N ALA A 211 3.81 -8.09 -18.91
CA ALA A 211 2.97 -7.83 -20.09
C ALA A 211 3.70 -8.17 -21.41
N LYS A 212 4.97 -7.77 -21.54
CA LYS A 212 5.81 -8.10 -22.71
C LYS A 212 6.01 -9.62 -22.87
N GLU A 213 6.29 -10.32 -21.78
CA GLU A 213 6.51 -11.77 -21.81
C GLU A 213 5.21 -12.54 -22.06
N MET A 214 4.07 -12.06 -21.56
CA MET A 214 2.75 -12.61 -21.91
C MET A 214 2.46 -12.48 -23.41
N GLU A 215 2.80 -11.34 -24.03
CA GLU A 215 2.65 -11.15 -25.47
C GLU A 215 3.54 -12.09 -26.26
N LYS A 216 4.83 -12.20 -25.89
CA LYS A 216 5.78 -13.15 -26.52
C LYS A 216 5.33 -14.60 -26.38
N ALA A 217 4.70 -14.94 -25.25
CA ALA A 217 4.14 -16.26 -24.99
C ALA A 217 2.80 -16.51 -25.70
N GLY A 218 2.25 -15.52 -26.44
CA GLY A 218 0.99 -15.64 -27.15
C GLY A 218 -0.23 -15.74 -26.24
N MET A 219 -0.13 -15.28 -24.98
CA MET A 219 -1.25 -15.27 -24.05
C MET A 219 -2.28 -14.22 -24.48
N ARG A 220 -3.56 -14.49 -24.23
CA ARG A 220 -4.68 -13.60 -24.59
C ARG A 220 -5.69 -13.38 -23.47
N ILE A 221 -5.40 -13.88 -22.27
CA ILE A 221 -6.24 -13.65 -21.10
C ILE A 221 -6.12 -12.19 -20.63
N PRO A 222 -7.18 -11.58 -20.07
CA PRO A 222 -7.09 -10.23 -19.53
C PRO A 222 -6.05 -10.10 -18.41
N LEU A 223 -5.31 -8.99 -18.42
CA LEU A 223 -4.34 -8.60 -17.40
C LEU A 223 -4.89 -7.43 -16.56
N LEU A 224 -5.13 -7.68 -15.28
CA LEU A 224 -5.54 -6.67 -14.31
C LEU A 224 -4.33 -6.14 -13.53
N ILE A 225 -4.22 -4.83 -13.46
CA ILE A 225 -3.14 -4.11 -12.78
C ILE A 225 -3.73 -3.36 -11.58
N GLY A 226 -3.16 -3.57 -10.39
CA GLY A 226 -3.55 -2.85 -9.18
C GLY A 226 -2.39 -2.70 -8.20
N GLY A 227 -2.61 -1.91 -7.15
CA GLY A 227 -1.58 -1.58 -6.16
C GLY A 227 -1.48 -0.07 -5.90
N ALA A 228 -0.61 0.34 -4.98
CA ALA A 228 -0.54 1.75 -4.56
C ALA A 228 0.14 2.63 -5.60
N THR A 229 1.16 2.12 -6.30
CA THR A 229 1.90 2.85 -7.33
C THR A 229 1.26 2.76 -8.70
N THR A 230 0.28 1.88 -8.90
CA THR A 230 -0.39 1.74 -10.19
C THR A 230 -1.39 2.85 -10.42
N SER A 231 -1.56 3.24 -11.69
CA SER A 231 -2.58 4.20 -12.09
C SER A 231 -3.15 3.87 -13.46
N LYS A 232 -4.33 4.42 -13.76
CA LYS A 232 -4.91 4.35 -15.11
C LYS A 232 -3.95 4.93 -16.15
N MET A 233 -3.32 6.06 -15.85
CA MET A 233 -2.40 6.74 -16.75
C MET A 233 -1.15 5.89 -17.04
N HIS A 234 -0.50 5.35 -16.00
CA HIS A 234 0.64 4.45 -16.18
C HIS A 234 0.26 3.21 -16.99
N THR A 235 -0.89 2.61 -16.68
CA THR A 235 -1.38 1.41 -17.38
C THR A 235 -1.63 1.69 -18.85
N ALA A 236 -2.35 2.77 -19.14
CA ALA A 236 -2.60 3.23 -20.49
C ALA A 236 -1.29 3.43 -21.24
N VAL A 237 -0.38 4.26 -20.74
CA VAL A 237 0.85 4.68 -21.45
C VAL A 237 1.90 3.58 -21.56
N LYS A 238 2.17 2.83 -20.49
CA LYS A 238 3.34 1.93 -20.40
C LYS A 238 3.01 0.43 -20.44
N LEU A 239 1.81 0.00 -20.05
CA LEU A 239 1.46 -1.44 -20.10
C LEU A 239 0.70 -1.84 -21.35
N THR A 240 -0.39 -1.15 -21.67
CA THR A 240 -1.27 -1.51 -22.80
C THR A 240 -0.55 -1.67 -24.15
N PRO A 241 0.47 -0.86 -24.52
CA PRO A 241 1.22 -1.08 -25.77
C PRO A 241 1.94 -2.43 -25.87
N ASN A 242 2.22 -3.04 -24.72
CA ASN A 242 3.06 -4.22 -24.63
C ASN A 242 2.26 -5.53 -24.60
N TYR A 243 0.93 -5.48 -24.58
CA TYR A 243 0.10 -6.69 -24.50
C TYR A 243 -1.26 -6.51 -25.17
N SER A 244 -1.57 -7.42 -26.10
CA SER A 244 -2.78 -7.40 -26.93
C SER A 244 -3.98 -8.13 -26.32
N GLY A 245 -3.79 -8.92 -25.26
CA GLY A 245 -4.87 -9.66 -24.57
C GLY A 245 -5.76 -8.80 -23.66
N GLY A 246 -5.55 -7.48 -23.63
CA GLY A 246 -6.28 -6.55 -22.79
C GLY A 246 -5.60 -6.30 -21.45
N VAL A 247 -5.38 -5.02 -21.12
CA VAL A 247 -4.79 -4.59 -19.84
C VAL A 247 -5.73 -3.59 -19.19
N ILE A 248 -6.07 -3.80 -17.91
CA ILE A 248 -7.04 -2.95 -17.20
C ILE A 248 -6.49 -2.58 -15.83
N HIS A 249 -6.48 -1.29 -15.53
CA HIS A 249 -6.21 -0.79 -14.19
C HIS A 249 -7.48 -0.87 -13.31
N VAL A 250 -7.36 -1.55 -12.18
CA VAL A 250 -8.45 -1.67 -11.19
C VAL A 250 -8.04 -0.97 -9.90
N LEU A 251 -8.85 0.01 -9.48
CA LEU A 251 -8.52 0.88 -8.35
C LEU A 251 -8.54 0.16 -7.00
N ASP A 252 -9.51 -0.73 -6.80
CA ASP A 252 -9.75 -1.37 -5.51
C ASP A 252 -10.53 -2.69 -5.66
N ALA A 253 -10.60 -3.46 -4.58
CA ALA A 253 -11.27 -4.77 -4.56
C ALA A 253 -12.77 -4.71 -4.88
N SER A 254 -13.46 -3.60 -4.56
CA SER A 254 -14.90 -3.47 -4.86
C SER A 254 -15.16 -3.38 -6.36
N ARG A 255 -14.21 -2.81 -7.11
CA ARG A 255 -14.27 -2.72 -8.57
C ARG A 255 -13.71 -3.96 -9.28
N ALA A 256 -12.87 -4.75 -8.61
CA ALA A 256 -12.29 -5.97 -9.20
C ALA A 256 -13.37 -6.99 -9.59
N VAL A 257 -14.39 -7.19 -8.75
CA VAL A 257 -15.48 -8.14 -9.01
C VAL A 257 -16.28 -7.83 -10.28
N PRO A 258 -16.90 -6.63 -10.43
CA PRO A 258 -17.69 -6.35 -11.62
C PRO A 258 -16.85 -6.33 -12.90
N VAL A 259 -15.57 -5.92 -12.81
CA VAL A 259 -14.63 -6.00 -13.94
C VAL A 259 -14.39 -7.45 -14.33
N ALA A 260 -14.02 -8.32 -13.38
CA ALA A 260 -13.78 -9.74 -13.65
C ALA A 260 -15.02 -10.45 -14.22
N GLN A 261 -16.21 -10.17 -13.68
CA GLN A 261 -17.47 -10.73 -14.19
C GLN A 261 -17.76 -10.27 -15.63
N THR A 262 -17.52 -8.98 -15.93
CA THR A 262 -17.74 -8.44 -17.28
C THR A 262 -16.76 -9.05 -18.29
N LEU A 263 -15.52 -9.30 -17.88
CA LEU A 263 -14.51 -9.91 -18.74
C LEU A 263 -14.79 -11.38 -19.08
N LEU A 264 -15.49 -12.10 -18.22
CA LEU A 264 -15.87 -13.49 -18.50
C LEU A 264 -17.25 -13.61 -19.18
N ASP A 265 -18.00 -12.51 -19.29
CA ASP A 265 -19.27 -12.46 -20.01
C ASP A 265 -19.01 -12.39 -21.52
N LYS A 266 -19.36 -13.46 -22.23
CA LYS A 266 -19.19 -13.59 -23.70
C LYS A 266 -19.85 -12.49 -24.52
N ARG A 267 -20.88 -11.83 -24.00
CA ARG A 267 -21.61 -10.77 -24.71
C ARG A 267 -21.05 -9.39 -24.44
N LYS A 268 -20.55 -9.16 -23.22
CA LYS A 268 -20.10 -7.83 -22.76
C LYS A 268 -18.59 -7.63 -22.87
N HIS A 269 -17.81 -8.72 -22.90
CA HIS A 269 -16.36 -8.65 -22.92
C HIS A 269 -15.82 -7.80 -24.08
N ALA A 270 -16.32 -8.03 -25.30
CA ALA A 270 -15.83 -7.30 -26.49
C ALA A 270 -16.09 -5.79 -26.36
N ASP A 271 -17.36 -5.41 -26.16
CA ASP A 271 -17.76 -4.00 -26.00
C ASP A 271 -16.98 -3.32 -24.85
N PHE A 272 -16.83 -4.00 -23.71
CA PHE A 272 -16.09 -3.46 -22.56
C PHE A 272 -14.60 -3.26 -22.85
N MET A 273 -13.96 -4.19 -23.58
CA MET A 273 -12.56 -4.06 -23.96
C MET A 273 -12.35 -2.95 -24.98
N ASP A 274 -13.27 -2.78 -25.93
CA ASP A 274 -13.22 -1.70 -26.92
C ASP A 274 -13.30 -0.33 -26.22
N ASP A 275 -14.25 -0.14 -25.30
CA ASP A 275 -14.39 1.09 -24.50
C ASP A 275 -13.12 1.42 -23.70
N ILE A 276 -12.51 0.41 -23.06
CA ILE A 276 -11.27 0.60 -22.28
C ILE A 276 -10.09 0.95 -23.20
N ASN A 277 -9.97 0.28 -24.35
CA ASN A 277 -8.89 0.52 -25.30
C ASN A 277 -8.98 1.92 -25.90
N GLU A 278 -10.18 2.39 -26.25
CA GLU A 278 -10.42 3.77 -26.70
C GLU A 278 -10.04 4.77 -25.62
N THR A 279 -10.55 4.59 -24.39
CA THR A 279 -10.19 5.46 -23.25
C THR A 279 -8.68 5.52 -23.04
N TYR A 280 -7.98 4.38 -23.11
CA TYR A 280 -6.54 4.34 -22.90
C TYR A 280 -5.74 4.87 -24.09
N ALA A 281 -6.28 4.84 -25.30
CA ALA A 281 -5.70 5.52 -26.45
C ALA A 281 -5.78 7.04 -26.28
N GLU A 282 -6.95 7.58 -25.95
CA GLU A 282 -7.15 9.02 -25.69
C GLU A 282 -6.22 9.52 -24.57
N MET A 283 -6.21 8.84 -23.42
CA MET A 283 -5.34 9.22 -22.29
C MET A 283 -3.85 9.23 -22.67
N ARG A 284 -3.43 8.34 -23.56
CA ARG A 284 -2.04 8.24 -24.02
C ARG A 284 -1.71 9.37 -24.97
N GLU A 285 -2.60 9.70 -25.89
CA GLU A 285 -2.45 10.85 -26.80
C GLU A 285 -2.36 12.16 -26.01
N GLU A 286 -3.26 12.37 -25.05
CA GLU A 286 -3.22 13.53 -24.15
C GLU A 286 -1.91 13.60 -23.35
N PHE A 287 -1.42 12.46 -22.84
CA PHE A 287 -0.18 12.38 -22.10
C PHE A 287 1.01 12.82 -22.94
N TYR A 288 1.15 12.31 -24.18
CA TYR A 288 2.26 12.67 -25.05
C TYR A 288 2.17 14.11 -25.55
N ALA A 289 0.97 14.60 -25.89
CA ALA A 289 0.76 16.00 -26.23
C ALA A 289 1.19 16.93 -25.08
N GLY A 290 0.85 16.56 -23.84
CA GLY A 290 1.23 17.33 -22.65
C GLY A 290 2.73 17.31 -22.31
N LEU A 291 3.52 16.35 -22.85
CA LEU A 291 4.97 16.38 -22.71
C LEU A 291 5.61 17.47 -23.58
N GLU A 292 5.05 17.73 -24.77
CA GLU A 292 5.56 18.76 -25.69
C GLU A 292 5.39 20.18 -25.12
N ASP A 293 4.32 20.41 -24.35
CA ASP A 293 4.02 21.71 -23.73
C ASP A 293 4.88 22.00 -22.48
N ARG A 294 5.49 20.98 -21.86
CA ARG A 294 6.28 21.14 -20.63
C ARG A 294 7.71 21.52 -20.95
N LYS A 295 8.09 22.72 -20.52
CA LYS A 295 9.46 23.19 -20.61
C LYS A 295 10.26 22.77 -19.39
N TYR A 296 11.52 22.43 -19.63
CA TYR A 296 12.47 22.00 -18.60
C TYR A 296 13.71 22.88 -18.66
N LEU A 297 14.24 23.22 -17.50
CA LEU A 297 15.56 23.83 -17.38
C LEU A 297 16.65 22.76 -17.48
N THR A 298 17.73 23.09 -18.18
CA THR A 298 18.99 22.34 -18.08
C THR A 298 19.42 22.28 -16.61
N LEU A 299 20.07 21.19 -16.19
CA LEU A 299 20.54 20.99 -14.82
C LEU A 299 21.38 22.18 -14.31
N GLN A 300 22.26 22.72 -15.16
CA GLN A 300 23.10 23.87 -14.80
C GLN A 300 22.27 25.12 -14.49
N LYS A 301 21.22 25.39 -15.26
CA LYS A 301 20.29 26.51 -14.99
C LYS A 301 19.51 26.27 -13.71
N ALA A 302 19.00 25.06 -13.47
CA ALA A 302 18.33 24.72 -12.22
C ALA A 302 19.25 24.96 -11.01
N ARG A 303 20.51 24.52 -11.07
CA ARG A 303 21.53 24.76 -10.03
C ARG A 303 21.85 26.26 -9.81
N ALA A 304 21.71 27.09 -10.84
CA ALA A 304 21.95 28.53 -10.74
C ALA A 304 20.82 29.28 -10.00
N THR A 305 19.66 28.66 -9.79
CA THR A 305 18.50 29.25 -9.09
C THR A 305 18.45 28.95 -7.59
N VAL A 306 19.45 28.23 -7.06
CA VAL A 306 19.49 27.84 -5.64
C VAL A 306 19.39 29.09 -4.77
N LYS A 307 18.36 29.13 -3.91
CA LYS A 307 18.19 30.19 -2.92
C LYS A 307 19.20 29.94 -1.79
N PRO A 308 20.18 30.83 -1.56
CA PRO A 308 21.17 30.60 -0.51
C PRO A 308 20.49 30.61 0.85
N VAL A 309 20.63 29.52 1.60
CA VAL A 309 20.29 29.48 3.02
C VAL A 309 21.48 30.02 3.80
N ASP A 310 21.26 31.06 4.60
CA ASP A 310 22.28 31.54 5.53
C ASP A 310 22.32 30.63 6.77
N PHE A 311 23.20 29.63 6.75
CA PHE A 311 23.43 28.69 7.85
C PHE A 311 24.16 29.30 9.06
N THR A 312 24.50 30.60 9.02
CA THR A 312 25.05 31.33 10.17
C THR A 312 24.01 32.17 10.90
N ALA A 313 22.86 32.41 10.27
CA ALA A 313 21.75 33.16 10.84
C ALA A 313 20.69 32.24 11.47
N ALA A 314 20.11 32.67 12.59
CA ALA A 314 18.93 32.01 13.13
C ALA A 314 17.75 32.13 12.13
N PRO A 315 16.94 31.08 11.91
CA PRO A 315 16.90 29.81 12.64
C PRO A 315 17.72 28.66 12.02
N ASN A 316 18.58 28.93 11.03
CA ASN A 316 19.21 27.89 10.20
C ASN A 316 20.56 27.39 10.70
N VAL A 317 21.05 27.90 11.84
CA VAL A 317 22.31 27.43 12.44
C VAL A 317 22.19 25.95 12.80
N PRO A 318 23.03 25.06 12.22
CA PRO A 318 22.96 23.65 12.54
C PRO A 318 23.22 23.36 14.01
N VAL A 319 22.44 22.44 14.57
CA VAL A 319 22.60 21.97 15.94
C VAL A 319 23.43 20.70 15.94
N THR A 320 24.48 20.65 16.77
CA THR A 320 25.29 19.45 16.96
C THR A 320 24.50 18.38 17.74
N PRO A 321 24.32 17.17 17.18
CA PRO A 321 23.71 16.05 17.88
C PRO A 321 24.49 15.64 19.14
N LYS A 322 23.83 15.01 20.11
CA LYS A 322 24.49 14.55 21.35
C LYS A 322 25.50 13.41 21.13
N PHE A 323 25.42 12.71 20.00
CA PHE A 323 26.36 11.67 19.60
C PHE A 323 26.45 11.56 18.08
N CYS A 324 27.52 10.98 17.57
CA CYS A 324 27.65 10.58 16.17
C CYS A 324 27.79 9.05 16.07
N GLY A 325 27.33 8.48 14.96
CA GLY A 325 27.21 7.03 14.74
C GLY A 325 25.77 6.53 14.93
N ALA A 326 25.58 5.22 14.82
CA ALA A 326 24.27 4.57 14.93
C ALA A 326 24.03 3.95 16.30
N LYS A 327 22.77 3.87 16.71
CA LYS A 327 22.30 3.15 17.91
C LYS A 327 21.06 2.34 17.59
N ALA A 328 21.12 1.04 17.88
CA ALA A 328 19.95 0.17 17.89
C ALA A 328 19.11 0.42 19.16
N ILE A 329 17.81 0.24 19.03
CA ILE A 329 16.83 0.36 20.10
C ILE A 329 15.68 -0.63 19.89
N GLU A 330 15.17 -1.16 20.99
CA GLU A 330 13.92 -1.90 21.04
C GLU A 330 12.93 -1.10 21.89
N VAL A 331 11.68 -0.98 21.43
CA VAL A 331 10.61 -0.28 22.15
C VAL A 331 9.44 -1.21 22.41
N SER A 332 8.64 -0.92 23.43
CA SER A 332 7.41 -1.67 23.66
C SER A 332 6.30 -1.18 22.74
N ILE A 333 5.31 -2.03 22.50
CA ILE A 333 4.10 -1.63 21.76
C ILE A 333 3.42 -0.45 22.48
N ASP A 334 3.41 -0.42 23.82
CA ASP A 334 2.78 0.64 24.60
C ASP A 334 3.40 2.01 24.32
N ASP A 335 4.70 2.08 24.03
CA ASP A 335 5.41 3.33 23.74
C ASP A 335 4.94 3.97 22.41
N VAL A 336 4.53 3.14 21.44
CA VAL A 336 4.14 3.62 20.10
C VAL A 336 2.63 3.83 19.95
N LEU A 337 1.77 3.23 20.79
CA LEU A 337 0.31 3.37 20.67
C LEU A 337 -0.19 4.83 20.57
N PRO A 338 0.35 5.81 21.33
CA PRO A 338 -0.10 7.20 21.23
C PRO A 338 0.16 7.86 19.87
N TYR A 339 1.06 7.29 19.07
CA TYR A 339 1.54 7.83 17.79
C TYR A 339 0.83 7.21 16.58
N ILE A 340 -0.10 6.28 16.78
CA ILE A 340 -0.81 5.64 15.67
C ILE A 340 -1.72 6.64 14.95
N ASP A 341 -1.47 6.85 13.65
CA ASP A 341 -2.47 7.38 12.73
C ASP A 341 -3.42 6.27 12.29
N TRP A 342 -4.65 6.34 12.77
CA TRP A 342 -5.71 5.40 12.44
C TRP A 342 -6.37 5.66 11.07
N ASN A 343 -6.12 6.81 10.44
CA ASN A 343 -6.76 7.09 9.14
C ASN A 343 -6.36 6.08 8.06
N PRO A 344 -5.07 5.76 7.84
CA PRO A 344 -4.71 4.75 6.84
C PRO A 344 -5.20 3.35 7.23
N PHE A 345 -5.32 3.03 8.53
CA PHE A 345 -5.94 1.77 8.97
C PHE A 345 -7.38 1.66 8.46
N PHE A 346 -8.22 2.68 8.65
CA PHE A 346 -9.58 2.65 8.09
C PHE A 346 -9.61 2.63 6.56
N GLN A 347 -8.62 3.25 5.89
CA GLN A 347 -8.51 3.21 4.44
C GLN A 347 -8.18 1.83 3.90
N VAL A 348 -7.32 1.05 4.56
CA VAL A 348 -7.06 -0.37 4.24
C VAL A 348 -8.37 -1.16 4.25
N TRP A 349 -9.20 -0.92 5.26
CA TRP A 349 -10.52 -1.52 5.39
C TRP A 349 -11.63 -0.83 4.58
N GLN A 350 -11.27 0.09 3.67
CA GLN A 350 -12.19 0.86 2.82
C GLN A 350 -13.33 1.57 3.58
N LEU A 351 -13.13 1.88 4.87
CA LEU A 351 -14.06 2.67 5.66
C LEU A 351 -13.72 4.14 5.51
N ARG A 352 -14.59 4.89 4.83
CA ARG A 352 -14.47 6.34 4.65
C ARG A 352 -15.78 7.01 5.03
N GLY A 353 -15.74 7.86 6.05
CA GLY A 353 -16.90 8.67 6.40
C GLY A 353 -17.19 9.74 5.35
N ARG A 354 -18.40 10.27 5.34
CA ARG A 354 -18.75 11.44 4.52
C ARG A 354 -18.32 12.71 5.23
N TYR A 355 -18.03 13.77 4.48
CA TYR A 355 -17.74 15.07 5.09
C TYR A 355 -18.93 15.52 5.97
N PRO A 356 -18.71 15.97 7.22
CA PRO A 356 -17.44 16.32 7.87
C PRO A 356 -16.74 15.19 8.68
N ASN A 357 -17.27 13.97 8.67
CA ASN A 357 -16.82 12.82 9.45
C ASN A 357 -15.82 11.90 8.71
N ARG A 358 -15.05 12.44 7.77
CA ARG A 358 -14.26 11.64 6.81
C ARG A 358 -13.19 10.75 7.44
N GLY A 359 -12.57 11.21 8.53
CA GLY A 359 -11.41 10.57 9.15
C GLY A 359 -11.57 10.35 10.65
N TYR A 360 -10.66 9.57 11.23
CA TYR A 360 -10.55 9.36 12.66
C TYR A 360 -10.28 10.68 13.41
N PRO A 361 -10.86 10.87 14.62
CA PRO A 361 -11.86 10.01 15.28
C PRO A 361 -13.30 10.29 14.82
N LYS A 362 -13.52 11.31 13.99
CA LYS A 362 -14.86 11.75 13.55
C LYS A 362 -15.63 10.69 12.77
N ILE A 363 -14.93 9.75 12.13
CA ILE A 363 -15.53 8.61 11.41
C ILE A 363 -16.49 7.81 12.27
N PHE A 364 -16.28 7.74 13.60
CA PHE A 364 -17.20 7.06 14.52
C PHE A 364 -18.58 7.72 14.62
N ASN A 365 -18.67 9.01 14.28
CA ASN A 365 -19.91 9.77 14.28
C ASN A 365 -20.60 9.76 12.91
N ASP A 366 -20.06 9.05 11.91
CA ASP A 366 -20.72 8.89 10.62
C ASP A 366 -21.93 7.96 10.76
N GLU A 367 -23.09 8.39 10.28
CA GLU A 367 -24.34 7.62 10.38
C GLU A 367 -24.30 6.30 9.61
N THR A 368 -23.48 6.23 8.55
CA THR A 368 -23.44 5.09 7.63
C THR A 368 -22.34 4.10 8.03
N VAL A 369 -21.11 4.59 8.24
CA VAL A 369 -19.94 3.74 8.53
C VAL A 369 -19.51 3.73 9.99
N GLY A 370 -19.98 4.68 10.81
CA GLY A 370 -19.45 4.92 12.16
C GLY A 370 -19.59 3.74 13.12
N PRO A 371 -20.74 3.04 13.18
CA PRO A 371 -20.87 1.85 14.01
C PRO A 371 -19.87 0.74 13.66
N GLU A 372 -19.65 0.49 12.37
CA GLU A 372 -18.71 -0.54 11.90
C GLU A 372 -17.26 -0.08 12.07
N ALA A 373 -16.96 1.22 11.87
CA ALA A 373 -15.64 1.78 12.16
C ALA A 373 -15.28 1.64 13.64
N LYS A 374 -16.24 1.89 14.55
CA LYS A 374 -16.03 1.71 15.99
C LYS A 374 -15.80 0.24 16.35
N LYS A 375 -16.61 -0.67 15.80
CA LYS A 375 -16.44 -2.10 16.01
C LYS A 375 -15.08 -2.60 15.52
N LEU A 376 -14.67 -2.20 14.31
CA LEU A 376 -13.36 -2.52 13.74
C LEU A 376 -12.23 -2.00 14.65
N PHE A 377 -12.35 -0.77 15.14
CA PHE A 377 -11.39 -0.17 16.06
C PHE A 377 -11.29 -0.95 17.38
N ASP A 378 -12.43 -1.32 17.99
CA ASP A 378 -12.45 -2.08 19.24
C ASP A 378 -11.79 -3.47 19.06
N GLU A 379 -12.06 -4.13 17.94
CA GLU A 379 -11.43 -5.41 17.58
C GLU A 379 -9.93 -5.28 17.32
N ALA A 380 -9.50 -4.20 16.66
CA ALA A 380 -8.10 -3.88 16.43
C ALA A 380 -7.35 -3.70 17.77
N ASN A 381 -7.91 -2.93 18.70
CA ASN A 381 -7.36 -2.76 20.05
C ASN A 381 -7.35 -4.08 20.84
N GLY A 382 -8.37 -4.91 20.67
CA GLY A 382 -8.41 -6.27 21.22
C GLY A 382 -7.26 -7.14 20.70
N MET A 383 -6.95 -7.07 19.40
CA MET A 383 -5.82 -7.80 18.81
C MET A 383 -4.47 -7.25 19.28
N ILE A 384 -4.29 -5.92 19.32
CA ILE A 384 -3.09 -5.29 19.92
C ILE A 384 -2.84 -5.83 21.33
N THR A 385 -3.90 -5.90 22.15
CA THR A 385 -3.82 -6.41 23.53
C THR A 385 -3.31 -7.85 23.57
N LYS A 386 -3.83 -8.72 22.70
CA LYS A 386 -3.39 -10.13 22.60
C LYS A 386 -1.95 -10.24 22.10
N ILE A 387 -1.58 -9.46 21.07
CA ILE A 387 -0.21 -9.41 20.53
C ILE A 387 0.77 -9.03 21.64
N LYS A 388 0.43 -8.01 22.44
CA LYS A 388 1.23 -7.56 23.58
C LYS A 388 1.37 -8.62 24.66
N GLN A 389 0.25 -9.17 25.13
CA GLN A 389 0.23 -10.17 26.21
C GLN A 389 1.06 -11.41 25.87
N ASN A 390 0.99 -11.84 24.60
CA ASN A 390 1.67 -13.03 24.11
C ASN A 390 3.04 -12.72 23.47
N LYS A 391 3.49 -11.46 23.50
CA LYS A 391 4.75 -10.98 22.90
C LYS A 391 4.96 -11.47 21.47
N ARG A 392 3.91 -11.36 20.65
CA ARG A 392 3.90 -11.91 19.27
C ARG A 392 4.63 -11.04 18.27
N LEU A 393 4.79 -9.75 18.54
CA LEU A 393 5.54 -8.81 17.70
C LEU A 393 6.65 -8.13 18.51
N THR A 394 7.79 -7.89 17.87
CA THR A 394 8.92 -7.15 18.43
C THR A 394 9.21 -5.90 17.60
N LEU A 395 9.34 -4.74 18.23
CA LEU A 395 9.61 -3.47 17.58
C LEU A 395 11.08 -3.10 17.72
N LYS A 396 11.84 -3.19 16.63
CA LYS A 396 13.28 -2.85 16.59
C LYS A 396 13.53 -1.68 15.67
N GLY A 397 14.42 -0.79 16.08
CA GLY A 397 14.84 0.34 15.28
C GLY A 397 16.32 0.64 15.44
N ILE A 398 16.88 1.32 14.47
CA ILE A 398 18.22 1.87 14.48
C ILE A 398 18.16 3.28 13.94
N TYR A 399 18.85 4.20 14.58
CA TYR A 399 18.97 5.58 14.12
C TYR A 399 20.36 6.10 14.41
N GLY A 400 20.81 7.06 13.64
CA GLY A 400 22.15 7.63 13.79
C GLY A 400 22.26 9.03 13.23
N PHE A 401 23.32 9.70 13.65
CA PHE A 401 23.68 11.03 13.16
C PHE A 401 25.13 11.04 12.73
N TYR A 402 25.40 11.73 11.63
CA TYR A 402 26.73 11.78 11.06
C TYR A 402 27.08 13.21 10.65
N PRO A 403 28.34 13.64 10.87
CA PRO A 403 28.83 14.89 10.30
C PRO A 403 28.64 14.88 8.78
N ALA A 404 28.00 15.91 8.24
CA ALA A 404 27.68 15.98 6.82
C ALA A 404 27.80 17.40 6.27
N ASN A 405 28.07 17.53 4.98
CA ASN A 405 28.01 18.79 4.26
C ASN A 405 27.53 18.55 2.82
N SER A 406 26.87 19.54 2.22
CA SER A 406 26.51 19.46 0.82
C SER A 406 27.70 19.77 -0.10
N VAL A 407 27.78 19.05 -1.22
CA VAL A 407 28.75 19.25 -2.30
C VAL A 407 27.99 19.13 -3.62
N GLY A 408 27.74 20.26 -4.29
CA GLY A 408 26.85 20.30 -5.44
C GLY A 408 25.44 19.89 -5.04
N ASP A 409 24.88 18.89 -5.71
CA ASP A 409 23.56 18.35 -5.38
C ASP A 409 23.61 17.19 -4.36
N ASP A 410 24.77 16.83 -3.82
CA ASP A 410 24.92 15.67 -2.94
C ASP A 410 25.18 16.05 -1.49
N ILE A 411 25.00 15.07 -0.61
CA ILE A 411 25.33 15.19 0.81
C ILE A 411 26.45 14.21 1.14
N VAL A 412 27.64 14.75 1.42
CA VAL A 412 28.80 13.97 1.83
C VAL A 412 28.74 13.73 3.33
N VAL A 413 28.85 12.47 3.72
CA VAL A 413 28.88 12.03 5.12
C VAL A 413 30.30 11.63 5.49
N TYR A 414 30.76 12.07 6.67
CA TYR A 414 32.12 11.85 7.14
C TYR A 414 32.19 10.80 8.26
N THR A 415 33.37 10.20 8.43
CA THR A 415 33.63 9.21 9.49
C THR A 415 33.50 9.79 10.91
N ASP A 416 33.84 11.06 11.06
CA ASP A 416 33.92 11.77 12.33
C ASP A 416 33.95 13.30 12.14
N GLU A 417 34.00 14.03 13.25
CA GLU A 417 33.98 15.49 13.31
C GLU A 417 35.20 16.19 12.68
N SER A 418 36.27 15.46 12.36
CA SER A 418 37.41 16.02 11.61
C SER A 418 37.04 16.33 10.17
N ARG A 419 36.03 15.64 9.60
CA ARG A 419 35.57 15.78 8.21
C ARG A 419 36.68 15.61 7.17
N THR A 420 37.69 14.81 7.51
CA THR A 420 38.85 14.51 6.65
C THR A 420 38.62 13.32 5.73
N THR A 421 37.86 12.33 6.21
CA THR A 421 37.56 11.09 5.47
C THR A 421 36.07 11.01 5.21
N THR A 422 35.70 10.93 3.93
CA THR A 422 34.33 10.63 3.51
C THR A 422 34.03 9.17 3.81
N HIS A 423 32.90 8.92 4.48
CA HIS A 423 32.39 7.58 4.73
C HIS A 423 31.45 7.15 3.59
N HIS A 424 30.42 7.96 3.30
CA HIS A 424 29.45 7.72 2.22
C HIS A 424 29.02 9.05 1.59
N THR A 425 28.27 8.97 0.48
CA THR A 425 27.59 10.11 -0.15
C THR A 425 26.14 9.72 -0.40
N PHE A 426 25.22 10.59 -0.02
CA PHE A 426 23.81 10.50 -0.40
C PHE A 426 23.59 11.36 -1.62
N TYR A 427 23.10 10.75 -2.69
CA TYR A 427 22.98 11.38 -4.00
C TYR A 427 21.58 11.92 -4.21
N THR A 428 21.42 13.23 -4.29
CA THR A 428 20.09 13.85 -4.41
C THR A 428 19.78 14.29 -5.83
N LEU A 429 18.49 14.45 -6.10
CA LEU A 429 17.93 14.91 -7.37
C LEU A 429 17.36 16.32 -7.21
N ARG A 430 17.32 17.05 -8.31
CA ARG A 430 16.95 18.47 -8.37
C ARG A 430 15.74 18.64 -9.28
N GLN A 431 14.83 19.53 -8.92
CA GLN A 431 13.72 19.90 -9.79
C GLN A 431 14.23 20.49 -11.12
N GLN A 432 13.58 20.17 -12.24
CA GLN A 432 13.92 20.73 -13.56
C GLN A 432 12.73 21.28 -14.35
N ALA A 433 11.49 20.98 -13.95
CA ALA A 433 10.30 21.49 -14.64
C ALA A 433 10.16 23.00 -14.45
N GLU A 434 10.04 23.76 -15.56
CA GLU A 434 9.94 25.22 -15.52
C GLU A 434 8.74 25.65 -14.65
N LYS A 435 8.97 26.62 -13.77
CA LYS A 435 7.95 27.19 -12.88
C LYS A 435 7.53 28.56 -13.38
N ASP A 436 6.24 28.86 -13.29
CA ASP A 436 5.69 30.20 -13.57
C ASP A 436 6.03 31.23 -12.47
N THR A 437 6.65 30.78 -11.38
CA THR A 437 7.05 31.57 -10.21
C THR A 437 8.57 31.66 -10.12
N ASP A 438 9.07 32.68 -9.42
CA ASP A 438 10.50 32.83 -9.08
C ASP A 438 10.96 31.85 -7.96
N GLU A 439 10.25 30.74 -7.78
CA GLU A 439 10.59 29.75 -6.77
C GLU A 439 11.87 28.98 -7.16
N PRO A 440 12.75 28.67 -6.18
CA PRO A 440 13.97 27.93 -6.46
C PRO A 440 13.66 26.49 -6.88
N TYR A 441 14.60 25.88 -7.61
CA TYR A 441 14.52 24.50 -8.05
C TYR A 441 15.24 23.62 -7.04
N MET A 442 14.47 22.91 -6.24
CA MET A 442 14.95 22.34 -4.98
C MET A 442 15.66 21.01 -5.18
N ALA A 443 16.67 20.76 -4.34
CA ALA A 443 17.28 19.46 -4.08
C ALA A 443 17.41 19.27 -2.56
N LEU A 444 17.40 18.03 -2.07
CA LEU A 444 17.50 17.77 -0.62
C LEU A 444 18.83 18.25 -0.03
N SER A 445 19.90 18.27 -0.83
CA SER A 445 21.21 18.81 -0.43
C SER A 445 21.19 20.30 -0.11
N ASP A 446 20.22 21.06 -0.60
CA ASP A 446 20.09 22.50 -0.33
C ASP A 446 19.80 22.77 1.16
N PHE A 447 19.32 21.77 1.90
CA PHE A 447 19.00 21.87 3.33
C PHE A 447 20.16 21.51 4.28
N ILE A 448 21.34 21.23 3.73
CA ILE A 448 22.56 20.91 4.47
C ILE A 448 23.63 21.95 4.12
N ALA A 449 24.35 22.44 5.12
CA ALA A 449 25.34 23.49 4.92
C ALA A 449 26.42 23.08 3.90
N PRO A 450 26.69 23.92 2.88
CA PRO A 450 27.72 23.66 1.88
C PRO A 450 29.10 23.48 2.51
N LYS A 451 29.89 22.56 1.98
CA LYS A 451 31.27 22.31 2.47
C LYS A 451 32.11 23.59 2.49
N ASP A 452 31.98 24.41 1.46
CA ASP A 452 32.76 25.64 1.28
C ASP A 452 32.30 26.79 2.20
N SER A 453 31.14 26.65 2.86
CA SER A 453 30.69 27.60 3.88
C SER A 453 31.50 27.52 5.18
N GLY A 454 32.21 26.41 5.41
CA GLY A 454 32.90 26.13 6.67
C GLY A 454 31.97 25.84 7.85
N VAL A 455 30.64 25.87 7.66
CA VAL A 455 29.66 25.54 8.70
C VAL A 455 29.57 24.02 8.87
N LYS A 456 29.64 23.56 10.12
CA LYS A 456 29.50 22.15 10.46
C LYS A 456 28.02 21.78 10.54
N ASP A 457 27.58 20.90 9.66
CA ASP A 457 26.21 20.39 9.64
C ASP A 457 26.17 18.85 9.77
N TYR A 458 24.98 18.28 9.86
CA TYR A 458 24.74 16.89 10.19
C TYR A 458 23.57 16.32 9.39
N LEU A 459 23.69 15.04 9.05
CA LEU A 459 22.59 14.27 8.49
C LEU A 459 22.26 13.14 9.47
N GLY A 460 20.98 13.00 9.80
CA GLY A 460 20.48 11.85 10.54
C GLY A 460 19.84 10.84 9.61
N MET A 461 19.59 9.63 10.10
CA MET A 461 18.82 8.62 9.40
C MET A 461 18.30 7.55 10.36
N PHE A 462 17.30 6.79 9.92
CA PHE A 462 16.70 5.72 10.71
C PHE A 462 16.18 4.58 9.85
N VAL A 463 16.07 3.41 10.48
CA VAL A 463 15.26 2.26 10.03
C VAL A 463 14.54 1.70 11.26
N CYS A 464 13.25 1.46 11.16
CA CYS A 464 12.48 0.80 12.22
C CYS A 464 11.47 -0.19 11.66
N SER A 465 11.18 -1.24 12.42
CA SER A 465 10.25 -2.30 12.02
C SER A 465 9.39 -2.73 13.20
N ALA A 466 8.13 -3.03 12.90
CA ALA A 466 7.21 -3.71 13.81
C ALA A 466 6.82 -5.11 13.29
N GLY A 467 7.49 -5.60 12.24
CA GLY A 467 7.11 -6.82 11.54
C GLY A 467 7.78 -8.10 12.05
N PHE A 468 8.70 -8.04 13.01
CA PHE A 468 9.30 -9.26 13.57
C PHE A 468 8.25 -10.08 14.32
N GLY A 469 8.01 -11.33 13.89
CA GLY A 469 6.95 -12.20 14.42
C GLY A 469 5.63 -12.17 13.63
N LEU A 470 5.53 -11.28 12.62
CA LEU A 470 4.30 -11.09 11.83
C LEU A 470 4.05 -12.28 10.90
N ASP A 471 5.09 -12.82 10.25
CA ASP A 471 4.96 -13.93 9.32
C ASP A 471 4.43 -15.19 10.03
N GLU A 472 4.93 -15.48 11.24
CA GLU A 472 4.44 -16.60 12.05
C GLU A 472 2.99 -16.38 12.51
N LEU A 473 2.64 -15.14 12.89
CA LEU A 473 1.29 -14.79 13.31
C LEU A 473 0.28 -14.88 12.15
N THR A 474 0.65 -14.39 10.97
CA THR A 474 -0.21 -14.45 9.78
C THR A 474 -0.34 -15.88 9.26
N ALA A 475 0.73 -16.69 9.31
CA ALA A 475 0.69 -18.10 8.95
C ALA A 475 -0.29 -18.91 9.83
N GLU A 476 -0.32 -18.64 11.13
CA GLU A 476 -1.28 -19.25 12.07
C GLU A 476 -2.72 -18.96 11.67
N PHE A 477 -3.05 -17.69 11.39
CA PHE A 477 -4.39 -17.29 10.96
C PHE A 477 -4.75 -17.82 9.57
N LYS A 478 -3.81 -17.84 8.63
CA LYS A 478 -4.02 -18.43 7.29
C LYS A 478 -4.32 -19.94 7.41
N ALA A 479 -3.58 -20.68 8.23
CA ALA A 479 -3.85 -22.09 8.51
C ALA A 479 -5.23 -22.34 9.15
N ALA A 480 -5.72 -21.37 9.92
CA ALA A 480 -7.06 -21.41 10.53
C ALA A 480 -8.17 -20.92 9.60
N ASN A 481 -7.88 -20.56 8.34
CA ASN A 481 -8.80 -19.91 7.40
C ASN A 481 -9.42 -18.61 7.94
N ASP A 482 -8.71 -17.89 8.83
CA ASP A 482 -9.16 -16.63 9.42
C ASP A 482 -8.60 -15.42 8.67
N ASP A 483 -9.15 -15.16 7.48
CA ASP A 483 -8.69 -14.05 6.63
C ASP A 483 -8.76 -12.69 7.32
N TYR A 484 -9.78 -12.52 8.15
CA TYR A 484 -9.98 -11.29 8.91
C TYR A 484 -8.81 -11.00 9.83
N SER A 485 -8.35 -12.01 10.57
CA SER A 485 -7.33 -11.81 11.60
C SER A 485 -5.93 -11.62 11.04
N TYR A 486 -5.56 -12.29 9.93
CA TYR A 486 -4.23 -12.01 9.35
C TYR A 486 -4.16 -10.64 8.68
N ILE A 487 -5.21 -10.22 7.95
CA ILE A 487 -5.26 -8.86 7.36
C ILE A 487 -5.22 -7.81 8.47
N MET A 488 -5.92 -8.05 9.59
CA MET A 488 -5.86 -7.20 10.77
C MET A 488 -4.44 -7.14 11.36
N ALA A 489 -3.75 -8.27 11.49
CA ALA A 489 -2.40 -8.33 12.02
C ALA A 489 -1.41 -7.56 11.13
N GLU A 490 -1.48 -7.74 9.80
CA GLU A 490 -0.66 -7.00 8.83
C GLU A 490 -0.93 -5.49 8.91
N ALA A 491 -2.20 -5.08 8.88
CA ALA A 491 -2.58 -3.67 8.96
C ALA A 491 -2.15 -3.02 10.29
N LEU A 492 -2.20 -3.76 11.40
CA LEU A 492 -1.74 -3.30 12.71
C LEU A 492 -0.22 -3.20 12.78
N ALA A 493 0.52 -4.16 12.25
CA ALA A 493 1.98 -4.09 12.20
C ALA A 493 2.44 -2.86 11.41
N ASP A 494 1.81 -2.57 10.26
CA ASP A 494 2.05 -1.34 9.50
C ASP A 494 1.80 -0.07 10.33
N ARG A 495 0.68 -0.03 11.09
CA ARG A 495 0.38 1.10 11.98
C ARG A 495 1.43 1.26 13.08
N LEU A 496 1.89 0.16 13.66
CA LEU A 496 2.92 0.17 14.69
C LEU A 496 4.29 0.63 14.14
N ALA A 497 4.65 0.23 12.91
CA ALA A 497 5.88 0.65 12.27
C ALA A 497 5.90 2.16 11.99
N GLU A 498 4.79 2.71 11.46
CA GLU A 498 4.63 4.16 11.22
C GLU A 498 4.61 4.96 12.52
N ALA A 499 3.93 4.44 13.55
CA ALA A 499 3.93 5.04 14.88
C ALA A 499 5.32 5.04 15.52
N PHE A 500 6.10 3.98 15.29
CA PHE A 500 7.49 3.92 15.76
C PHE A 500 8.37 4.95 15.03
N ALA A 501 8.18 5.15 13.72
CA ALA A 501 8.88 6.19 12.99
C ALA A 501 8.60 7.60 13.56
N GLU A 502 7.36 7.88 13.96
CA GLU A 502 7.03 9.16 14.63
C GLU A 502 7.64 9.27 16.03
N LEU A 503 7.54 8.22 16.85
CA LEU A 503 8.18 8.19 18.17
C LEU A 503 9.69 8.45 18.07
N LEU A 504 10.38 7.76 17.15
CA LEU A 504 11.82 7.95 16.92
C LEU A 504 12.10 9.38 16.47
N HIS A 505 11.30 9.92 15.54
CA HIS A 505 11.54 11.27 15.07
C HIS A 505 11.33 12.30 16.17
N GLU A 506 10.26 12.22 16.98
CA GLU A 506 10.08 13.11 18.13
C GLU A 506 11.26 13.05 19.10
N ARG A 507 11.70 11.84 19.46
CA ARG A 507 12.86 11.63 20.33
C ARG A 507 14.15 12.22 19.73
N VAL A 508 14.36 12.08 18.43
CA VAL A 508 15.48 12.69 17.71
C VAL A 508 15.43 14.22 17.84
N ARG A 509 14.27 14.83 17.56
CA ARG A 509 14.09 16.30 17.61
C ARG A 509 14.33 16.87 19.00
N LYS A 510 13.77 16.24 20.04
CA LYS A 510 13.77 16.74 21.41
C LYS A 510 15.03 16.38 22.18
N ASP A 511 15.49 15.14 22.02
CA ASP A 511 16.51 14.57 22.89
C ASP A 511 17.82 14.33 22.16
N ASP A 512 17.86 13.40 21.21
CA ASP A 512 19.12 12.81 20.74
C ASP A 512 19.88 13.73 19.76
N TRP A 513 19.18 14.40 18.85
CA TRP A 513 19.72 15.53 18.08
C TRP A 513 19.49 16.84 18.84
N GLY A 514 18.28 17.02 19.39
CA GLY A 514 18.01 18.05 20.40
C GLY A 514 17.94 19.48 19.85
N TYR A 515 17.48 19.65 18.62
CA TYR A 515 17.26 20.97 18.01
C TYR A 515 15.89 21.59 18.35
N ALA A 516 14.96 20.81 18.92
CA ALA A 516 13.63 21.26 19.32
C ALA A 516 13.25 20.76 20.73
N LYS A 517 14.07 21.06 21.74
CA LYS A 517 13.92 20.55 23.13
C LYS A 517 12.60 20.93 23.80
N ASP A 518 12.10 22.13 23.50
CA ASP A 518 10.89 22.69 24.10
C ASP A 518 9.61 22.31 23.30
N GLU A 519 9.74 21.41 22.31
CA GLU A 519 8.62 20.93 21.51
C GLU A 519 7.57 20.21 22.38
N SER A 520 6.32 20.64 22.24
CA SER A 520 5.16 20.04 22.91
C SER A 520 3.99 19.96 21.93
N PHE A 521 4.03 18.95 21.06
CA PHE A 521 2.97 18.66 20.10
C PHE A 521 2.17 17.44 20.52
N ASN A 522 0.87 17.44 20.21
CA ASN A 522 0.07 16.23 20.27
C ASN A 522 0.20 15.44 18.95
N CYS A 523 -0.32 14.21 18.93
CA CYS A 523 -0.29 13.36 17.74
C CYS A 523 -0.90 14.03 16.48
N GLU A 524 -1.99 14.80 16.61
CA GLU A 524 -2.60 15.50 15.46
C GLU A 524 -1.66 16.58 14.89
N ASP A 525 -0.92 17.28 15.74
CA ASP A 525 0.08 18.26 15.34
C ASP A 525 1.29 17.60 14.65
N LEU A 526 1.73 16.44 15.14
CA LEU A 526 2.79 15.64 14.52
C LEU A 526 2.40 15.18 13.11
N LEU A 527 1.18 14.66 12.95
CA LEU A 527 0.65 14.21 11.65
C LEU A 527 0.48 15.35 10.64
N LYS A 528 0.39 16.59 11.12
CA LYS A 528 0.37 17.82 10.30
C LYS A 528 1.76 18.40 10.03
N VAL A 529 2.85 17.73 10.47
CA VAL A 529 4.24 18.20 10.32
C VAL A 529 4.43 19.61 10.86
N LYS A 530 3.85 19.91 12.04
CA LYS A 530 4.04 21.24 12.66
C LYS A 530 5.42 21.43 13.30
N TYR A 531 6.21 20.35 13.40
CA TYR A 531 7.57 20.38 13.90
C TYR A 531 8.58 20.92 12.89
N GLN A 532 9.72 21.38 13.40
CA GLN A 532 10.88 21.71 12.60
C GLN A 532 11.56 20.43 12.08
N GLY A 533 12.09 20.51 10.86
CA GLY A 533 12.81 19.41 10.23
C GLY A 533 11.90 18.42 9.50
N ILE A 534 12.51 17.60 8.65
CA ILE A 534 11.81 16.61 7.83
C ILE A 534 12.49 15.24 7.94
N ARG A 535 11.74 14.20 7.55
CA ARG A 535 12.22 12.83 7.50
C ARG A 535 12.02 12.13 6.13
N PRO A 536 12.54 12.65 5.01
CA PRO A 536 12.33 12.10 3.67
C PRO A 536 12.90 10.68 3.56
N ALA A 537 12.13 9.83 2.90
CA ALA A 537 12.46 8.42 2.73
C ALA A 537 12.76 8.13 1.25
N PRO A 538 13.87 7.43 0.91
CA PRO A 538 14.12 7.08 -0.48
C PRO A 538 12.98 6.26 -1.08
N GLY A 539 12.54 6.63 -2.29
CA GLY A 539 11.35 6.14 -2.97
C GLY A 539 10.16 7.10 -2.93
N TYR A 540 10.18 8.09 -2.04
CA TYR A 540 9.17 9.16 -2.02
C TYR A 540 9.49 10.28 -3.02
N PRO A 541 8.53 11.16 -3.36
CA PRO A 541 8.72 12.18 -4.38
C PRO A 541 9.89 13.16 -4.15
N SER A 542 10.30 13.39 -2.90
CA SER A 542 11.45 14.22 -2.56
C SER A 542 12.80 13.55 -2.86
N GLN A 543 12.82 12.22 -2.91
CA GLN A 543 13.97 11.41 -3.30
C GLN A 543 13.49 10.09 -3.92
N PRO A 544 13.14 10.08 -5.23
CA PRO A 544 12.51 8.91 -5.85
C PRO A 544 13.45 7.72 -6.03
N ASP A 545 14.77 7.90 -5.96
CA ASP A 545 15.72 6.80 -6.11
C ASP A 545 15.67 5.84 -4.92
N HIS A 546 15.15 4.64 -5.15
CA HIS A 546 15.06 3.59 -4.14
C HIS A 546 16.42 3.09 -3.66
N THR A 547 17.46 3.15 -4.51
CA THR A 547 18.78 2.56 -4.25
C THR A 547 19.56 3.27 -3.16
N GLU A 548 19.19 4.51 -2.80
CA GLU A 548 19.79 5.24 -1.66
C GLU A 548 19.56 4.54 -0.31
N LYS A 549 18.58 3.62 -0.23
CA LYS A 549 18.45 2.73 0.93
C LYS A 549 19.70 1.88 1.16
N ALA A 550 20.42 1.47 0.10
CA ALA A 550 21.67 0.72 0.23
C ALA A 550 22.69 1.47 1.09
N THR A 551 22.84 2.77 0.85
CA THR A 551 23.75 3.65 1.59
C THR A 551 23.42 3.68 3.08
N MET A 552 22.12 3.76 3.42
CA MET A 552 21.66 3.71 4.82
C MET A 552 21.96 2.36 5.47
N TRP A 553 21.74 1.27 4.73
CA TRP A 553 21.95 -0.10 5.23
C TRP A 553 23.41 -0.38 5.55
N ASP A 554 24.32 0.01 4.65
CA ASP A 554 25.76 -0.19 4.80
C ASP A 554 26.32 0.71 5.91
N LEU A 555 25.95 2.00 5.93
CA LEU A 555 26.47 2.97 6.89
C LEU A 555 26.04 2.66 8.34
N MET A 556 24.81 2.19 8.56
CA MET A 556 24.29 1.85 9.89
C MET A 556 24.41 0.37 10.24
N LYS A 557 24.84 -0.50 9.31
CA LYS A 557 24.86 -1.97 9.49
C LYS A 557 23.49 -2.53 9.90
N VAL A 558 22.45 -2.10 9.18
CA VAL A 558 21.04 -2.32 9.58
C VAL A 558 20.70 -3.81 9.70
N LYS A 559 21.19 -4.63 8.77
CA LYS A 559 20.93 -6.08 8.77
C LYS A 559 21.55 -6.74 10.00
N GLU A 560 22.78 -6.40 10.33
CA GLU A 560 23.53 -6.96 11.45
C GLU A 560 22.95 -6.52 12.80
N GLU A 561 22.60 -5.23 12.93
CA GLU A 561 22.20 -4.63 14.20
C GLU A 561 20.75 -4.91 14.57
N ILE A 562 19.82 -4.87 13.59
CA ILE A 562 18.39 -5.04 13.87
C ILE A 562 17.69 -6.13 13.05
N GLY A 563 18.35 -6.70 12.04
CA GLY A 563 17.80 -7.80 11.24
C GLY A 563 16.85 -7.40 10.12
N VAL A 564 16.73 -6.10 9.80
CA VAL A 564 15.91 -5.65 8.66
C VAL A 564 16.75 -5.74 7.38
N GLU A 565 16.21 -6.38 6.34
CA GLU A 565 16.89 -6.65 5.08
C GLU A 565 16.29 -5.84 3.91
N LEU A 566 17.04 -5.72 2.82
CA LEU A 566 16.58 -5.16 1.54
C LEU A 566 16.45 -6.28 0.50
N THR A 567 15.35 -6.27 -0.25
CA THR A 567 15.21 -7.11 -1.45
C THR A 567 16.04 -6.54 -2.61
N GLU A 568 16.11 -7.27 -3.72
CA GLU A 568 16.76 -6.79 -4.96
C GLU A 568 16.13 -5.52 -5.55
N THR A 569 14.88 -5.19 -5.17
CA THR A 569 14.20 -3.94 -5.55
C THR A 569 14.20 -2.88 -4.45
N PHE A 570 14.99 -3.10 -3.40
CA PHE A 570 15.08 -2.26 -2.21
C PHE A 570 13.75 -2.14 -1.43
N ALA A 571 12.87 -3.13 -1.53
CA ALA A 571 11.79 -3.30 -0.54
C ALA A 571 12.40 -3.77 0.78
N MET A 572 11.79 -3.40 1.91
CA MET A 572 12.29 -3.76 3.24
C MET A 572 11.61 -5.04 3.77
N LEU A 573 12.38 -5.89 4.44
CA LEU A 573 11.90 -7.09 5.13
C LEU A 573 12.31 -7.03 6.61
N PRO A 574 11.37 -7.15 7.57
CA PRO A 574 9.93 -7.36 7.40
C PRO A 574 9.21 -6.22 6.67
N SER A 575 8.05 -6.50 6.05
CA SER A 575 7.28 -5.53 5.24
C SER A 575 6.79 -4.33 6.05
N ALA A 576 6.41 -4.54 7.31
CA ALA A 576 6.04 -3.50 8.27
C ALA A 576 7.28 -2.76 8.79
N SER A 577 7.99 -2.07 7.90
CA SER A 577 9.21 -1.30 8.17
C SER A 577 9.16 0.09 7.54
N VAL A 578 9.82 1.04 8.18
CA VAL A 578 9.96 2.42 7.72
C VAL A 578 11.43 2.82 7.82
N SER A 579 11.93 3.53 6.82
CA SER A 579 13.27 4.11 6.84
C SER A 579 13.24 5.52 6.27
N GLY A 580 14.21 6.35 6.65
CA GLY A 580 14.41 7.66 6.04
C GLY A 580 15.62 8.40 6.56
N LEU A 581 15.89 9.56 5.96
CA LEU A 581 16.90 10.52 6.38
C LEU A 581 16.27 11.58 7.26
N TYR A 582 16.98 12.14 8.22
CA TYR A 582 16.55 13.26 9.05
C TYR A 582 17.32 14.53 8.66
N PHE A 583 16.58 15.60 8.41
CA PHE A 583 17.09 16.95 8.20
C PHE A 583 16.57 17.85 9.32
N ALA A 584 17.48 18.50 10.06
CA ALA A 584 17.13 19.31 11.22
C ALA A 584 16.81 20.78 10.90
N GLY A 585 17.26 21.28 9.75
CA GLY A 585 17.15 22.70 9.39
C GLY A 585 15.71 23.18 9.29
N ALA A 586 15.42 24.37 9.83
CA ALA A 586 14.11 25.01 9.69
C ALA A 586 13.76 25.40 8.25
N CYS A 587 14.75 25.44 7.37
CA CYS A 587 14.60 25.63 5.93
C CYS A 587 14.12 24.37 5.19
N SER A 588 14.14 23.20 5.84
CA SER A 588 13.83 21.94 5.18
C SER A 588 12.33 21.73 5.02
N GLU A 589 11.92 21.31 3.83
CA GLU A 589 10.53 21.02 3.50
C GLU A 589 10.44 19.86 2.50
N TYR A 590 9.29 19.18 2.50
CA TYR A 590 9.01 18.15 1.52
C TYR A 590 8.62 18.78 0.18
N PHE A 591 9.24 18.32 -0.89
CA PHE A 591 8.94 18.75 -2.26
C PHE A 591 8.87 17.53 -3.19
N ASN A 592 8.33 17.72 -4.38
CA ASN A 592 8.37 16.70 -5.43
C ASN A 592 9.47 17.07 -6.43
N VAL A 593 10.45 16.19 -6.61
CA VAL A 593 11.51 16.34 -7.63
C VAL A 593 10.91 16.47 -9.02
N GLY A 594 9.81 15.75 -9.28
CA GLY A 594 9.11 15.80 -10.55
C GLY A 594 9.84 15.05 -11.66
N LYS A 595 9.76 15.60 -12.87
CA LYS A 595 10.33 15.01 -14.08
C LYS A 595 11.76 15.52 -14.32
N LEU A 596 12.64 14.62 -14.75
CA LEU A 596 14.08 14.80 -14.94
C LEU A 596 14.42 14.74 -16.43
N THR A 597 15.32 15.61 -16.89
CA THR A 597 15.86 15.59 -18.26
C THR A 597 17.12 14.74 -18.35
N SER A 598 17.51 14.37 -19.58
CA SER A 598 18.61 13.43 -19.82
C SER A 598 19.94 13.90 -19.23
N ASP A 599 20.22 15.21 -19.26
CA ASP A 599 21.44 15.80 -18.70
C ASP A 599 21.61 15.51 -17.19
N GLN A 600 20.54 15.56 -16.41
CA GLN A 600 20.59 15.19 -14.99
C GLN A 600 20.71 13.70 -14.78
N VAL A 601 20.05 12.89 -15.59
CA VAL A 601 20.10 11.42 -15.46
C VAL A 601 21.50 10.90 -15.81
N GLU A 602 22.12 11.42 -16.87
CA GLU A 602 23.50 11.12 -17.25
C GLU A 602 24.51 11.55 -16.17
N GLU A 603 24.34 12.76 -15.64
CA GLU A 603 25.23 13.27 -14.60
C GLU A 603 25.06 12.51 -13.27
N TYR A 604 23.83 12.13 -12.91
CA TYR A 604 23.53 11.30 -11.74
C TYR A 604 24.12 9.90 -11.87
N ALA A 605 24.04 9.28 -13.06
CA ALA A 605 24.70 8.01 -13.36
C ALA A 605 26.21 8.09 -13.17
N GLY A 606 26.84 9.17 -13.65
CA GLY A 606 28.25 9.46 -13.42
C GLY A 606 28.62 9.58 -11.94
N ARG A 607 27.80 10.31 -11.16
CA ARG A 607 27.99 10.48 -9.71
C ARG A 607 27.90 9.15 -8.96
N LYS A 608 26.88 8.34 -9.25
CA LYS A 608 26.65 7.03 -8.61
C LYS A 608 27.56 5.93 -9.13
N LYS A 609 28.28 6.18 -10.24
CA LYS A 609 29.06 5.17 -10.97
C LYS A 609 28.20 3.97 -11.37
N MET A 610 26.97 4.26 -11.77
CA MET A 610 26.01 3.30 -12.28
C MET A 610 25.90 3.45 -13.80
N GLU A 611 25.58 2.37 -14.49
CA GLU A 611 25.28 2.44 -15.92
C GLU A 611 24.04 3.30 -16.15
N LEU A 612 24.05 4.11 -17.23
CA LEU A 612 22.95 5.02 -17.53
C LEU A 612 21.60 4.30 -17.62
N SER A 613 21.58 3.12 -18.26
CA SER A 613 20.38 2.30 -18.38
C SER A 613 19.84 1.82 -17.03
N GLU A 614 20.72 1.61 -16.04
CA GLU A 614 20.30 1.21 -14.70
C GLU A 614 19.63 2.38 -13.96
N VAL A 615 20.20 3.58 -14.05
CA VAL A 615 19.59 4.79 -13.48
C VAL A 615 18.26 5.11 -14.15
N GLN A 616 18.19 5.02 -15.48
CA GLN A 616 16.95 5.21 -16.24
C GLN A 616 15.86 4.23 -15.81
N ARG A 617 16.22 2.99 -15.45
CA ARG A 617 15.28 2.01 -14.89
C ARG A 617 14.75 2.47 -13.53
N TRP A 618 15.63 2.74 -12.57
CA TRP A 618 15.21 3.15 -11.22
C TRP A 618 14.42 4.46 -11.19
N LEU A 619 14.74 5.39 -12.08
CA LEU A 619 14.07 6.69 -12.20
C LEU A 619 13.02 6.72 -13.33
N GLY A 620 12.63 5.56 -13.88
CA GLY A 620 11.67 5.46 -15.00
C GLY A 620 10.41 6.33 -14.84
N PRO A 621 9.73 6.30 -13.67
CA PRO A 621 8.57 7.16 -13.41
C PRO A 621 8.87 8.66 -13.43
N ASN A 622 10.13 9.05 -13.22
CA ASN A 622 10.60 10.43 -13.15
C ASN A 622 11.22 10.91 -14.47
N LEU A 623 11.35 10.10 -15.51
CA LEU A 623 11.92 10.58 -16.78
C LEU A 623 10.94 11.48 -17.54
N SER A 624 11.44 12.59 -18.08
CA SER A 624 10.73 13.49 -19.00
C SER A 624 10.76 13.03 -20.46
N TYR A 625 11.50 11.96 -20.75
CA TYR A 625 11.71 11.40 -22.08
C TYR A 625 11.60 9.87 -22.06
N GLU A 626 11.56 9.25 -23.23
CA GLU A 626 11.66 7.79 -23.37
C GLU A 626 13.11 7.38 -23.62
N PRO A 627 13.71 6.52 -22.76
CA PRO A 627 15.08 6.00 -22.91
C PRO A 627 15.39 5.23 -24.18
#